data_AF-A0A7X8LDE8-F1
#
_entry.id   AF-A0A7X8LDE8-F1
#
_cell.length_a   1.000
_cell.length_b   1.000
_cell.length_c   1.000
_cell.angle_alpha   90.00
_cell.angle_beta   90.00
_cell.angle_gamma   90.00
#
_symmetry.space_group_name_H-M   'P 1'
#
loop_
_entity.id
_entity.type
_entity.pdbx_description
1 polymer ?
#
loop_
_entity_poly.entity_id
_entity_poly.type
_entity_poly.pdbx_seq_one_letter_code
_entity_poly.pdbx_strand_id
1 'polypeptide(L)'
;VEALKAYIDFMDENKKEDIGVFEKADVIGQVNTKRIDEYIELETKPLNQILKEITKDEEIYNDIKLGSRKRHLTTYKKKFIEAALKFNYTMKEVGDSISISDVAVYKLHNSEK
;
A
#
# COMPACT_ATOMS: atom_id res chain seq x y z
N VAL A 1 31.60 -44.18 22.95
CA VAL A 1 31.76 -44.80 21.60
C VAL A 1 30.65 -44.37 20.63
N GLU A 2 29.50 -43.92 21.14
CA GLU A 2 28.34 -43.47 20.35
C GLU A 2 28.61 -42.23 19.47
N ALA A 3 29.34 -41.24 20.00
CA ALA A 3 29.69 -40.02 19.27
C ALA A 3 30.60 -40.28 18.04
N LEU A 4 31.48 -41.27 18.13
CA LEU A 4 32.35 -41.66 17.01
C LEU A 4 31.54 -42.38 15.90
N LYS A 5 30.55 -43.19 16.27
CA LYS A 5 29.64 -43.80 15.30
C LYS A 5 28.80 -42.75 14.58
N ALA A 6 28.26 -41.79 15.31
CA ALA A 6 27.50 -40.68 14.71
C ALA A 6 28.36 -39.86 13.73
N TYR A 7 29.63 -39.63 14.06
CA TYR A 7 30.56 -38.94 13.17
C TYR A 7 30.89 -39.75 11.92
N ILE A 8 31.15 -41.06 12.05
CA ILE A 8 31.42 -41.94 10.90
C ILE A 8 30.19 -42.00 9.98
N ASP A 9 28.98 -42.09 10.55
CA ASP A 9 27.73 -42.07 9.78
C ASP A 9 27.50 -40.74 9.05
N PHE A 10 27.89 -39.62 9.66
CA PHE A 10 27.79 -38.28 9.06
C PHE A 10 28.83 -38.07 7.95
N MET A 11 30.02 -38.69 8.08
CA MET A 11 31.12 -38.55 7.12
C MET A 11 31.15 -39.65 6.05
N ASP A 12 30.19 -40.59 6.05
CA ASP A 12 30.08 -41.64 5.04
C ASP A 12 29.69 -41.03 3.68
N GLU A 13 30.66 -40.97 2.77
CA GLU A 13 30.51 -40.36 1.45
C GLU A 13 29.47 -41.07 0.56
N ASN A 14 29.09 -42.31 0.87
CA ASN A 14 28.05 -43.04 0.16
C ASN A 14 26.63 -42.59 0.54
N LYS A 15 26.48 -41.80 1.62
CA LYS A 15 25.26 -41.11 2.03
C LYS A 15 25.28 -39.63 1.66
N LYS A 16 26.21 -39.17 0.81
CA LYS A 16 26.18 -37.81 0.27
C LYS A 16 24.84 -37.65 -0.45
N GLU A 17 23.98 -36.83 0.16
CA GLU A 17 22.67 -36.49 -0.37
C GLU A 17 22.81 -36.05 -1.82
N ASP A 18 21.99 -36.65 -2.68
CA ASP A 18 21.93 -36.39 -4.10
C ASP A 18 21.93 -34.87 -4.34
N ILE A 19 22.77 -34.38 -5.25
CA ILE A 19 22.91 -32.94 -5.55
C ILE A 19 21.55 -32.32 -5.91
N GLY A 20 20.61 -33.12 -6.41
CA GLY A 20 19.22 -32.72 -6.65
C GLY A 20 18.40 -32.32 -5.40
N VAL A 21 18.88 -32.59 -4.18
CA VAL A 21 18.28 -32.10 -2.93
C VAL A 21 18.59 -30.62 -2.72
N PHE A 22 19.80 -30.19 -3.06
CA PHE A 22 20.21 -28.78 -2.96
C PHE A 22 19.56 -27.89 -4.02
N GLU A 23 19.26 -28.43 -5.21
CA GLU A 23 18.50 -27.69 -6.25
C GLU A 23 17.01 -27.50 -5.91
N LYS A 24 16.45 -28.34 -5.03
CA LYS A 24 15.05 -28.25 -4.58
C LYS A 24 14.85 -27.42 -3.32
N ALA A 25 15.92 -26.91 -2.72
CA ALA A 25 15.80 -26.04 -1.56
C ALA A 25 15.34 -24.65 -1.99
N ASP A 26 14.23 -24.17 -1.41
CA ASP A 26 13.80 -22.78 -1.56
C ASP A 26 14.94 -21.85 -1.13
N VAL A 27 15.34 -20.94 -2.03
CA VAL A 27 16.44 -19.99 -1.78
C VAL A 27 16.06 -19.10 -0.60
N ILE A 28 16.70 -19.29 0.56
CA ILE A 28 16.53 -18.42 1.72
C ILE A 28 17.01 -17.01 1.34
N GLY A 29 16.06 -16.08 1.23
CA GLY A 29 16.29 -14.70 0.78
C GLY A 29 15.49 -14.31 -0.46
N GLN A 30 14.98 -15.27 -1.24
CA GLN A 30 13.93 -15.00 -2.23
C GLN A 30 12.58 -15.05 -1.53
N VAL A 31 12.22 -13.95 -0.88
CA VAL A 31 10.85 -13.75 -0.41
C VAL A 31 9.98 -13.77 -1.66
N ASN A 32 9.19 -14.83 -1.86
CA ASN A 32 8.13 -14.86 -2.86
C ASN A 32 7.07 -13.83 -2.45
N THR A 33 7.28 -12.57 -2.82
CA THR A 33 6.39 -11.44 -2.49
C THR A 33 4.99 -11.62 -3.05
N LYS A 34 4.81 -12.47 -4.06
CA LYS A 34 3.51 -12.81 -4.66
C LYS A 34 2.48 -13.32 -3.65
N ARG A 35 2.89 -13.97 -2.56
CA ARG A 35 1.97 -14.47 -1.51
C ARG A 35 1.43 -13.37 -0.59
N ILE A 36 2.09 -12.21 -0.53
CA ILE A 36 1.62 -11.08 0.28
C ILE A 36 0.49 -10.34 -0.45
N ASP A 37 0.55 -10.30 -1.79
CA ASP A 37 -0.42 -9.61 -2.63
C ASP A 37 -1.84 -10.20 -2.52
N GLU A 38 -1.96 -11.49 -2.20
CA GLU A 38 -3.23 -12.24 -2.17
C GLU A 38 -4.09 -11.95 -0.92
N TYR A 39 -3.51 -11.38 0.15
CA TYR A 39 -4.22 -11.05 1.41
C TYR A 39 -4.53 -9.56 1.57
N ILE A 40 -4.02 -8.71 0.68
CA ILE A 40 -4.24 -7.25 0.70
C ILE A 40 -5.16 -6.88 -0.47
N GLU A 41 -6.27 -7.60 -0.64
CA GLU A 41 -7.46 -7.00 -1.24
C GLU A 41 -8.09 -6.06 -0.21
N LEU A 42 -7.32 -5.03 0.21
CA LEU A 42 -7.96 -3.83 0.74
C LEU A 42 -8.78 -3.31 -0.43
N GLU A 43 -10.11 -3.43 -0.32
CA GLU A 43 -11.06 -2.74 -1.20
C GLU A 43 -10.66 -1.26 -1.25
N THR A 44 -9.84 -0.91 -2.22
CA THR A 44 -9.34 0.45 -2.40
C THR A 44 -10.50 1.22 -2.98
N LYS A 45 -11.23 1.92 -2.10
CA LYS A 45 -12.32 2.79 -2.54
C LYS A 45 -11.75 3.84 -3.49
N PRO A 46 -12.26 3.98 -4.72
CA PRO A 46 -11.75 4.95 -5.67
C PRO A 46 -11.96 6.37 -5.16
N LEU A 47 -11.01 7.28 -5.46
CA LEU A 47 -11.07 8.69 -5.04
C LEU A 47 -12.41 9.37 -5.36
N ASN A 48 -12.98 9.09 -6.54
CA ASN A 48 -14.28 9.61 -6.93
C ASN A 48 -15.41 9.17 -5.99
N GLN A 49 -15.37 7.93 -5.50
CA GLN A 49 -16.36 7.42 -4.55
C GLN A 49 -16.17 8.05 -3.18
N ILE A 50 -14.92 8.17 -2.71
CA ILE A 50 -14.60 8.86 -1.45
C ILE A 50 -15.13 10.30 -1.48
N LEU A 51 -14.90 11.02 -2.58
CA LEU A 51 -15.38 12.40 -2.73
C LEU A 51 -16.92 12.46 -2.72
N LYS A 52 -17.58 11.55 -3.45
CA LYS A 52 -19.05 11.49 -3.52
C LYS A 52 -19.69 11.15 -2.17
N GLU A 53 -19.09 10.25 -1.39
CA GLU A 53 -19.54 9.90 -0.03
C GLU A 53 -19.46 11.11 0.92
N ILE A 54 -18.47 11.99 0.74
CA ILE A 54 -18.24 13.16 1.59
C ILE A 54 -19.14 14.33 1.23
N THR A 55 -19.32 14.63 -0.06
CA THR A 55 -20.09 15.80 -0.48
C THR A 55 -21.59 15.56 -0.35
N LYS A 56 -22.08 14.35 -0.69
CA LYS A 56 -23.51 13.99 -0.77
C LYS A 56 -24.38 14.89 -1.66
N ASP A 57 -23.76 15.89 -2.28
CA ASP A 57 -24.32 16.91 -3.15
C ASP A 57 -23.45 16.96 -4.41
N GLU A 58 -24.13 16.95 -5.56
CA GLU A 58 -23.51 16.92 -6.89
C GLU A 58 -22.94 18.28 -7.28
N GLU A 59 -23.51 19.39 -6.81
CA GLU A 59 -22.97 20.73 -7.07
C GLU A 59 -21.63 20.90 -6.33
N ILE A 60 -21.59 20.53 -5.05
CA ILE A 60 -20.37 20.56 -4.23
C ILE A 60 -19.31 19.61 -4.81
N TYR A 61 -19.71 18.42 -5.26
CA TYR A 61 -18.81 17.46 -5.91
C TYR A 61 -18.13 18.08 -7.14
N ASN A 62 -18.93 18.66 -8.04
CA ASN A 62 -18.43 19.26 -9.27
C ASN A 62 -17.55 20.48 -9.00
N ASP A 63 -17.98 21.35 -8.09
CA ASP A 63 -17.20 22.52 -7.67
C ASP A 63 -15.82 22.13 -7.12
N ILE A 64 -15.75 21.07 -6.31
CA ILE A 64 -14.47 20.57 -5.78
C ILE A 64 -13.61 20.00 -6.89
N LYS A 65 -14.20 19.22 -7.80
CA LYS A 65 -13.50 18.59 -8.94
C LYS A 65 -12.92 19.62 -9.90
N LEU A 66 -13.61 20.74 -10.09
CA LEU A 66 -13.16 21.90 -10.87
C LEU A 66 -12.10 22.75 -10.15
N GLY A 67 -11.70 22.40 -8.93
CA GLY A 67 -10.69 23.15 -8.19
C GLY A 67 -11.19 24.48 -7.61
N SER A 68 -12.51 24.65 -7.44
CA SER A 68 -13.11 25.90 -6.95
C SER A 68 -12.55 26.34 -5.60
N ARG A 69 -12.36 27.65 -5.41
CA ARG A 69 -11.77 28.25 -4.19
C ARG A 69 -12.82 28.82 -3.22
N LYS A 70 -14.09 28.46 -3.38
CA LYS A 70 -15.17 28.90 -2.48
C LYS A 70 -14.86 28.47 -1.04
N ARG A 71 -14.99 29.40 -0.08
CA ARG A 71 -14.60 29.21 1.33
C ARG A 71 -15.30 28.03 2.01
N HIS A 72 -16.57 27.77 1.68
CA HIS A 72 -17.33 26.66 2.25
C HIS A 72 -16.85 25.28 1.76
N LEU A 73 -16.14 25.20 0.63
CA LEU A 73 -15.61 23.94 0.10
C LEU A 73 -14.37 23.46 0.85
N THR A 74 -13.69 24.36 1.56
CA THR A 74 -12.46 24.03 2.31
C THR A 74 -12.68 22.89 3.29
N THR A 75 -13.82 22.87 3.99
CA THR A 75 -14.16 21.80 4.95
C THR A 75 -14.32 20.44 4.27
N TYR A 76 -14.96 20.40 3.10
CA TYR A 76 -15.14 19.17 2.33
C TYR A 76 -13.81 18.67 1.77
N LYS A 77 -12.97 19.57 1.23
CA LYS A 77 -11.63 19.23 0.74
C LYS A 77 -10.75 18.64 1.84
N LYS A 78 -10.77 19.21 3.05
CA LYS A 78 -10.02 18.67 4.19
C LYS A 78 -10.44 17.22 4.52
N LYS A 79 -11.75 16.98 4.66
CA LYS A 79 -12.29 15.63 4.90
C LYS A 79 -11.92 14.65 3.78
N PHE A 80 -11.95 15.10 2.53
CA PHE A 80 -11.57 14.28 1.38
C PHE A 80 -10.09 13.90 1.42
N ILE A 81 -9.20 14.85 1.69
CA ILE A 81 -7.76 14.62 1.81
C ILE A 81 -7.48 13.63 2.94
N GLU A 82 -8.07 13.82 4.11
CA GLU A 82 -7.91 12.89 5.24
C GLU A 82 -8.40 11.48 4.92
N ALA A 83 -9.55 11.35 4.26
CA ALA A 83 -10.08 10.06 3.86
C ALA A 83 -9.18 9.38 2.82
N ALA A 84 -8.74 10.11 1.80
CA ALA A 84 -7.86 9.58 0.76
C ALA A 84 -6.52 9.08 1.33
N LEU A 85 -5.94 9.79 2.30
CA LEU A 85 -4.70 9.36 2.96
C LEU A 85 -4.89 8.08 3.78
N LYS A 86 -6.08 7.85 4.36
CA LYS A 86 -6.40 6.57 5.04
C LYS A 86 -6.46 5.39 4.07
N PHE A 87 -6.76 5.64 2.79
CA PHE A 87 -6.73 4.64 1.72
C PHE A 87 -5.38 4.59 0.98
N ASN A 88 -4.32 5.15 1.57
CA ASN A 88 -2.95 5.16 1.03
C ASN A 88 -2.78 5.89 -0.33
N TYR A 89 -3.68 6.82 -0.66
CA TYR A 89 -3.47 7.69 -1.83
C TYR A 89 -2.40 8.74 -1.56
N THR A 90 -1.62 9.06 -2.59
CA THR A 90 -0.60 10.10 -2.53
C THR A 90 -1.22 11.49 -2.62
N MET A 91 -0.53 12.50 -2.06
CA MET A 91 -0.96 13.90 -2.17
C MET A 91 -1.10 14.37 -3.63
N LYS A 92 -0.29 13.80 -4.52
CA LYS A 92 -0.34 14.07 -5.95
C LYS A 92 -1.62 13.54 -6.57
N GLU A 93 -1.97 12.27 -6.34
CA GLU A 93 -3.20 11.66 -6.87
C GLU A 93 -4.46 12.38 -6.35
N VAL A 94 -4.44 12.77 -5.07
CA VAL A 94 -5.52 13.55 -4.46
C VAL A 94 -5.65 14.92 -5.13
N GLY A 95 -4.53 15.61 -5.38
CA GLY A 95 -4.49 16.90 -6.06
C GLY A 95 -5.01 16.81 -7.50
N ASP A 96 -4.51 15.83 -8.25
CA ASP A 96 -4.92 15.55 -9.63
C ASP A 96 -6.43 15.25 -9.71
N SER A 97 -6.98 14.54 -8.72
CA SER A 97 -8.42 14.23 -8.65
C SER A 97 -9.32 15.45 -8.44
N ILE A 98 -8.83 16.54 -7.84
CA ILE A 98 -9.63 17.75 -7.53
C ILE A 98 -9.06 19.03 -8.17
N SER A 99 -8.22 18.88 -9.20
CA SER A 99 -7.62 19.97 -9.97
C SER A 99 -6.84 20.99 -9.13
N ILE A 100 -6.08 20.53 -8.12
CA ILE A 100 -5.19 21.38 -7.31
C ILE A 100 -3.78 20.78 -7.21
N SER A 101 -2.78 21.60 -6.87
CA SER A 101 -1.42 21.09 -6.67
C SER A 101 -1.27 20.27 -5.39
N ASP A 102 -0.36 19.31 -5.41
CA ASP A 102 0.13 18.56 -4.25
C ASP A 102 0.54 19.46 -3.07
N VAL A 103 1.19 20.59 -3.35
CA VAL A 103 1.55 21.59 -2.32
C VAL A 103 0.29 22.21 -1.69
N ALA A 104 -0.76 22.46 -2.48
CA ALA A 104 -2.03 22.97 -1.95
C ALA A 104 -2.73 21.93 -1.08
N VAL A 105 -2.68 20.65 -1.47
CA VAL A 105 -3.16 19.52 -0.65
C VAL A 105 -2.43 19.48 0.69
N TYR A 106 -1.09 19.52 0.66
CA TYR A 106 -0.26 19.52 1.87
C TYR A 106 -0.58 20.70 2.79
N LYS A 107 -0.73 21.91 2.23
CA LYS A 107 -1.11 23.10 3.01
C LYS A 107 -2.49 22.96 3.63
N LEU A 108 -3.48 22.45 2.88
CA LEU A 108 -4.83 22.23 3.39
C LEU A 108 -4.83 21.23 4.55
N HIS A 109 -4.08 20.13 4.42
CA HIS A 109 -3.98 19.11 5.45
C HIS A 109 -3.29 19.61 6.72
N ASN A 110 -2.27 20.46 6.60
CA ASN A 110 -1.52 20.98 7.75
C ASN A 110 -2.04 22.33 8.30
N SER A 111 -3.08 22.91 7.72
CA SER A 111 -3.58 24.25 8.06
C SER A 111 -4.29 24.38 9.43
N GLU A 112 -4.30 23.33 10.26
CA GLU A 112 -4.96 23.30 11.59
C GLU A 112 -4.01 22.93 12.74
N LYS A 113 -2.69 23.06 12.58
CA LYS A 113 -1.73 22.99 13.70
C LYS A 113 -1.38 24.37 14.24
#